data_AF-A0A2U3NAN1-F1
#
_entry.id   AF-A0A2U3NAN1-F1
#
_cell.length_a   1.000
_cell.length_b   1.000
_cell.length_c   1.000
_cell.angle_alpha   90.00
_cell.angle_beta   90.00
_cell.angle_gamma   90.00
#
_symmetry.space_group_name_H-M   'P 1'
#
loop_
_entity.id
_entity.type
_entity.pdbx_description
1 polymer ?
#
loop_
_entity_poly.entity_id
_entity_poly.type
_entity_poly.pdbx_seq_one_letter_code
_entity_poly.pdbx_strand_id
1 'polypeptide(L)'
;MAVYGLLAKAAGTVVTGLVGVTAYEVVRKAMAKAPLHETAVSAAELGLRGTRKAEEAAESARLKLADVMAEARERIGEEAPTPAVADAHEHEH
;
A
#
# COMPACT_ATOMS: atom_id res chain seq x y z
N MET A 1 -5.52 37.09 33.06
CA MET A 1 -5.06 36.57 31.75
C MET A 1 -4.62 35.10 31.79
N ALA A 2 -3.79 34.65 32.74
CA ALA A 2 -3.33 33.26 32.80
C ALA A 2 -4.45 32.19 32.95
N VAL A 3 -5.47 32.47 33.78
CA VAL A 3 -6.62 31.57 34.00
C VAL A 3 -7.44 31.35 32.72
N TYR A 4 -7.66 32.40 31.94
CA TYR A 4 -8.37 32.31 30.65
C TYR A 4 -7.58 31.47 29.63
N GLY A 5 -6.25 31.58 29.60
CA GLY A 5 -5.41 30.75 28.74
C GLY A 5 -5.45 29.27 29.11
N LEU A 6 -5.49 28.94 30.41
CA LEU A 6 -5.63 27.57 30.88
C LEU A 6 -7.02 26.99 30.51
N LEU A 7 -8.09 27.77 30.70
CA LEU A 7 -9.45 27.38 30.34
C LEU A 7 -9.61 27.16 28.83
N ALA A 8 -9.02 28.03 28.00
CA ALA A 8 -9.04 27.86 26.55
C ALA A 8 -8.37 26.56 26.10
N LYS A 9 -7.23 26.19 26.71
CA LYS A 9 -6.57 24.91 26.42
C LYS A 9 -7.41 23.71 26.87
N ALA A 10 -7.99 23.76 28.06
CA ALA A 10 -8.86 22.70 28.56
C ALA A 10 -10.07 22.50 27.63
N ALA A 11 -10.72 23.59 27.21
CA ALA A 11 -11.82 23.53 26.25
C ALA A 11 -11.39 22.88 24.93
N GLY A 12 -10.23 23.25 24.39
CA GLY A 12 -9.67 22.62 23.18
C GLY A 12 -9.47 21.11 23.34
N THR A 13 -8.93 20.66 24.47
CA THR A 13 -8.74 19.22 24.72
C THR A 13 -10.05 18.44 24.79
N VAL A 14 -11.10 19.02 25.37
CA VAL A 14 -12.43 18.41 25.43
C VAL A 14 -13.04 18.31 24.04
N VAL A 15 -12.93 19.36 23.23
CA VAL A 15 -13.42 19.35 21.85
C VAL A 15 -12.71 18.25 21.05
N THR A 16 -11.39 18.16 21.11
CA THR A 16 -10.63 17.11 20.43
C THR A 16 -11.01 15.73 20.93
N GLY A 17 -11.20 15.55 22.24
CA GLY A 17 -11.68 14.29 22.81
C GLY A 17 -13.06 13.90 22.27
N LEU A 18 -13.98 14.86 22.18
CA LEU A 18 -15.33 14.65 21.64
C LEU A 18 -15.30 14.28 20.16
N VAL A 19 -14.45 14.92 19.36
CA VAL A 19 -14.23 14.55 17.96
C VAL A 19 -13.72 13.11 17.85
N GLY A 20 -12.76 12.71 18.70
CA GLY A 20 -12.25 11.34 18.71
C GLY A 20 -13.32 10.30 19.08
N VAL A 21 -14.08 10.55 20.15
CA VAL A 21 -15.14 9.64 20.61
C VAL A 21 -16.26 9.53 19.58
N THR A 22 -16.67 10.64 18.98
CA THR A 22 -17.73 10.64 17.95
C THR A 22 -17.28 9.90 16.70
N ALA A 23 -16.04 10.11 16.24
CA ALA A 23 -15.48 9.34 15.13
C ALA A 23 -15.46 7.83 15.44
N TYR A 24 -14.99 7.45 16.63
CA TYR A 24 -14.96 6.06 17.06
C TYR A 24 -16.36 5.43 17.14
N GLU A 25 -17.34 6.14 17.70
CA GLU A 25 -18.71 5.63 17.82
C GLU A 25 -19.37 5.42 16.46
N VAL A 26 -19.15 6.34 15.51
CA VAL A 26 -19.66 6.19 14.14
C VAL A 26 -19.08 4.93 13.50
N VAL A 27 -17.77 4.73 13.60
CA VAL A 27 -17.11 3.52 13.09
C VAL A 27 -17.64 2.27 13.78
N ARG A 28 -17.73 2.27 15.11
CA ARG A 28 -18.25 1.14 15.89
C ARG A 28 -19.68 0.78 15.50
N LYS A 29 -20.56 1.77 15.35
CA LYS A 29 -21.96 1.57 14.94
C LYS A 29 -22.05 1.06 13.50
N ALA A 30 -21.20 1.54 12.61
CA ALA A 30 -21.11 1.04 11.24
C ALA A 30 -20.66 -0.42 11.23
N MET A 31 -19.60 -0.77 11.95
CA MET A 31 -19.09 -2.14 12.07
C MET A 31 -20.12 -3.10 12.67
N ALA A 32 -20.88 -2.66 13.68
CA ALA A 32 -21.94 -3.48 14.28
C ALA A 32 -23.09 -3.80 13.31
N LYS A 33 -23.27 -3.00 12.26
CA LYS A 33 -24.31 -3.17 11.23
C LYS A 33 -23.76 -3.69 9.91
N ALA A 34 -22.45 -3.84 9.77
CA ALA A 34 -21.82 -4.21 8.52
C ALA A 34 -22.07 -5.70 8.21
N PRO A 35 -22.37 -6.06 6.95
CA PRO A 35 -22.46 -7.45 6.54
C PRO A 35 -21.05 -8.05 6.52
N LEU A 36 -20.61 -8.61 7.66
CA LEU A 36 -19.24 -9.07 7.88
C LEU A 36 -18.75 -10.01 6.76
N HIS A 37 -19.60 -10.93 6.31
CA HIS A 37 -19.26 -11.86 5.24
C HIS A 37 -19.01 -11.14 3.90
N GLU A 38 -19.94 -10.30 3.45
CA GLU A 38 -19.84 -9.59 2.17
C GLU A 38 -18.68 -8.59 2.15
N THR A 39 -18.46 -7.89 3.27
CA THR A 39 -17.30 -7.00 3.42
C THR A 39 -15.98 -7.77 3.37
N ALA A 40 -15.89 -8.94 4.01
CA ALA A 40 -14.70 -9.78 3.97
C ALA A 40 -14.44 -10.33 2.55
N VAL A 41 -15.48 -10.77 1.84
CA VAL A 41 -15.38 -11.24 0.46
C VAL A 41 -14.94 -10.12 -0.47
N SER A 42 -15.55 -8.92 -0.35
CA SER A 42 -15.19 -7.76 -1.16
C SER A 42 -13.75 -7.31 -0.89
N ALA A 43 -13.31 -7.32 0.37
CA ALA A 43 -11.93 -7.00 0.74
C ALA A 43 -10.95 -8.02 0.17
N ALA A 44 -11.28 -9.32 0.24
CA ALA A 44 -10.46 -10.38 -0.36
C ALA A 44 -10.40 -10.24 -1.88
N GLU A 45 -11.53 -9.96 -2.55
CA GLU A 45 -11.58 -9.74 -4.00
C GLU A 45 -10.70 -8.56 -4.42
N LEU A 46 -10.81 -7.43 -3.71
CA LEU A 46 -9.97 -6.26 -3.95
C LEU A 46 -8.50 -6.58 -3.71
N GLY A 47 -8.20 -7.37 -2.67
CA GLY A 47 -6.86 -7.89 -2.39
C GLY A 47 -6.31 -8.71 -3.56
N LEU A 48 -7.07 -9.68 -4.05
CA LEU A 48 -6.67 -10.55 -5.18
C LEU A 48 -6.48 -9.78 -6.48
N ARG A 49 -7.31 -8.76 -6.75
CA ARG A 49 -7.11 -7.86 -7.90
C ARG A 49 -5.87 -6.99 -7.71
N GLY A 50 -5.66 -6.50 -6.49
CA GLY A 50 -4.52 -5.68 -6.12
C GLY A 50 -3.19 -6.42 -6.24
N THR A 51 -3.12 -7.68 -5.81
CA THR A 51 -1.88 -8.48 -5.91
C THR A 51 -1.47 -8.70 -7.36
N ARG A 52 -2.41 -9.03 -8.27
CA ARG A 52 -2.10 -9.14 -9.71
C ARG A 52 -1.52 -7.86 -10.28
N LYS A 53 -2.08 -6.71 -9.89
CA LYS A 53 -1.55 -5.40 -10.31
C LYS A 53 -0.19 -5.09 -9.70
N ALA A 54 0.06 -5.55 -8.48
CA ALA A 54 1.37 -5.44 -7.85
C ALA A 54 2.43 -6.31 -8.55
N GLU A 55 2.08 -7.51 -9.01
CA GLU A 55 2.97 -8.36 -9.81
C GLU A 55 3.36 -7.69 -11.14
N GLU A 56 2.38 -7.18 -11.89
CA GLU A 56 2.63 -6.41 -13.12
C GLU A 56 3.56 -5.21 -12.87
N ALA A 57 3.34 -4.50 -11.75
CA ALA A 57 4.17 -3.36 -11.36
C ALA A 57 5.58 -3.77 -10.94
N ALA A 58 5.73 -4.91 -10.25
CA ALA A 58 7.02 -5.43 -9.83
C ALA A 58 7.87 -5.85 -11.04
N GLU A 59 7.27 -6.53 -12.03
CA GLU A 59 7.96 -6.89 -13.27
C GLU A 59 8.36 -5.63 -14.05
N SER A 60 7.44 -4.68 -14.18
CA SER A 60 7.73 -3.40 -14.82
C SER A 60 8.87 -2.64 -14.12
N ALA A 61 8.94 -2.70 -12.79
CA ALA A 61 10.02 -2.09 -12.02
C ALA A 61 11.36 -2.82 -12.25
N ARG A 62 11.34 -4.15 -12.29
CA ARG A 62 12.51 -4.97 -12.61
C ARG A 62 13.08 -4.63 -13.99
N LEU A 63 12.23 -4.51 -15.00
CA LEU A 63 12.66 -4.15 -16.36
C LEU A 63 13.26 -2.74 -16.42
N LYS A 64 12.61 -1.74 -15.80
CA LYS A 64 13.16 -0.38 -15.73
C LYS A 64 14.50 -0.31 -15.01
N LEU A 65 14.68 -1.10 -13.96
CA LEU A 65 15.97 -1.21 -13.27
C LEU A 65 17.02 -1.84 -14.18
N ALA A 66 16.66 -2.84 -14.97
CA ALA A 66 17.56 -3.42 -15.96
C ALA A 66 17.99 -2.39 -17.01
N ASP A 67 17.08 -1.55 -17.49
CA ASP A 67 17.40 -0.47 -18.43
C ASP A 67 18.41 0.52 -17.84
N VAL A 68 18.23 0.93 -16.58
CA VAL A 68 19.18 1.82 -15.88
C VAL A 68 20.55 1.16 -15.72
N MET A 69 20.59 -0.13 -15.37
CA MET A 69 21.85 -0.87 -15.24
C MET A 69 22.56 -1.03 -16.59
N ALA A 70 21.81 -1.23 -17.68
CA ALA A 70 22.35 -1.29 -19.02
C ALA A 70 22.99 0.05 -19.42
N GLU A 71 22.28 1.17 -19.19
CA GLU A 71 22.82 2.51 -19.47
C GLU A 71 24.08 2.81 -18.63
N ALA A 72 24.08 2.43 -17.34
CA ALA A 72 25.24 2.61 -16.48
C ALA A 72 26.47 1.83 -16.99
N ARG A 73 26.27 0.60 -17.48
CA ARG A 73 27.33 -0.25 -18.05
C ARG A 73 27.90 0.32 -19.34
N GLU A 74 27.03 0.79 -20.23
CA GLU A 74 27.44 1.45 -21.47
C GLU A 74 28.35 2.65 -21.18
N ARG A 75 28.00 3.48 -20.18
CA ARG A 75 28.80 4.64 -19.79
C ARG A 75 30.19 4.29 -19.24
N ILE A 76 30.36 3.13 -18.63
CA ILE A 76 31.67 2.66 -18.12
C ILE A 76 32.41 1.77 -19.13
N GLY A 77 31.87 1.58 -20.33
CA GLY A 77 32.46 0.77 -21.38
C GLY A 77 32.38 -0.75 -21.13
N GLU A 78 31.45 -1.19 -20.27
CA GLU A 78 31.19 -2.60 -20.02
C GLU A 78 30.04 -3.11 -20.90
N GLU A 79 30.19 -4.28 -21.51
CA GLU A 79 29.09 -4.96 -22.21
C GLU A 79 28.12 -5.58 -21.21
N ALA A 80 26.82 -5.53 -21.53
CA ALA A 80 25.80 -6.22 -20.75
C ALA A 80 26.02 -7.75 -20.86
N PRO A 81 25.98 -8.51 -19.75
CA PRO A 81 26.10 -9.95 -19.81
C PRO A 81 24.99 -10.53 -20.68
N THR A 82 25.34 -11.48 -21.55
CA THR A 82 24.38 -12.21 -22.37
C THR A 82 23.28 -12.80 -21.49
N PRO A 83 21.99 -12.73 -21.90
CA PRO A 83 20.90 -13.33 -21.14
C PRO A 83 21.24 -14.77 -20.79
N ALA A 84 21.15 -15.12 -19.50
CA ALA A 84 21.29 -16.50 -19.09
C ALA A 84 20.15 -17.30 -19.72
N VAL A 85 20.48 -18.25 -20.59
CA VAL A 85 19.51 -19.24 -21.05
C VAL A 85 19.11 -20.05 -19.83
N ALA A 86 17.94 -19.76 -19.26
CA ALA A 86 17.33 -20.66 -18.29
C ALA A 86 16.93 -21.92 -19.07
N ASP A 87 17.34 -23.09 -18.58
CA ASP A 87 17.06 -24.39 -19.18
C ASP A 87 15.56 -24.50 -19.51
N ALA A 88 15.23 -24.78 -20.77
CA ALA A 88 13.85 -24.83 -21.23
C ALA A 88 13.16 -26.01 -20.55
N HIS A 89 12.20 -25.74 -19.66
CA HIS A 89 11.42 -26.79 -19.03
C HIS A 89 10.62 -27.55 -20.10
N GLU A 90 10.92 -28.83 -20.30
CA GLU A 90 10.16 -29.73 -21.15
C GLU A 90 8.73 -29.87 -20.59
N HIS A 91 7.74 -29.42 -21.36
CA HIS A 91 6.35 -29.72 -21.08
C HIS A 91 5.97 -30.99 -21.84
N GLU A 92 5.84 -32.11 -21.13
CA GLU A 92 5.19 -33.32 -21.66
C GLU A 92 3.71 -32.99 -21.97
N HIS A 93 3.27 -33.34 -23.19
CA HIS A 93 1.90 -33.19 -23.69
C HIS A 93 1.10 -34.48 -23.51
#